data_AF-A0A368F076-F1
#
_entry.id   AF-A0A368F076-F1
#
_cell.length_a   1.000
_cell.length_b   1.000
_cell.length_c   1.000
_cell.angle_alpha   90.00
_cell.angle_beta   90.00
_cell.angle_gamma   90.00
#
_symmetry.space_group_name_H-M   'P 1'
#
loop_
_entity.id
_entity.type
_entity.pdbx_description
1 polymer ?
#
loop_
_entity_poly.entity_id
_entity_poly.type
_entity_poly.pdbx_seq_one_letter_code
_entity_poly.pdbx_strand_id
1 'polypeptide(L)'
;DVVCFGSREVARLLTLGIDVGVADLSITTRCELAALLDPPDAMGRDWSILAVKLNLTDQVPEVDSTGQSLSRTDQLLAEWAIQQPEHATVGRLCEILAELGRADARDTLYRTVPLYLFAPLDDTVHPADCGDSGVVSSCHSTGDPRTSSIS
;
A
#
# COMPACT_ATOMS: atom_id res chain seq x y z
N ASP A 1 12.80 -13.08 11.77
CA ASP A 1 12.00 -12.26 10.85
C ASP A 1 12.31 -12.72 9.42
N VAL A 2 11.30 -13.12 8.67
CA VAL A 2 11.45 -13.65 7.29
C VAL A 2 11.32 -12.53 6.25
N VAL A 3 10.65 -11.42 6.58
CA VAL A 3 10.37 -10.35 5.62
C VAL A 3 11.58 -9.42 5.47
N CYS A 4 12.19 -8.98 6.58
CA CYS A 4 13.31 -8.04 6.54
C CYS A 4 14.66 -8.67 6.88
N PHE A 5 14.71 -10.00 7.10
CA PHE A 5 15.92 -10.73 7.52
C PHE A 5 16.66 -10.09 8.71
N GLY A 6 15.93 -9.43 9.62
CA GLY A 6 16.49 -8.73 10.77
C GLY A 6 16.95 -7.29 10.51
N SER A 7 16.85 -6.79 9.28
CA SER A 7 17.16 -5.38 8.95
C SER A 7 16.06 -4.44 9.45
N ARG A 8 16.40 -3.61 10.43
CA ARG A 8 15.49 -2.57 10.96
C ARG A 8 15.28 -1.43 9.97
N GLU A 9 16.24 -1.21 9.07
CA GLU A 9 16.15 -0.18 8.04
C GLU A 9 15.11 -0.56 7.00
N VAL A 10 15.17 -1.80 6.49
CA VAL A 10 14.17 -2.33 5.55
C VAL A 10 12.78 -2.33 6.20
N ALA A 11 12.68 -2.78 7.46
CA ALA A 11 11.40 -2.79 8.18
C ALA A 11 10.77 -1.39 8.33
N ARG A 12 11.58 -0.32 8.41
CA ARG A 12 11.08 1.06 8.50
C ARG A 12 10.55 1.62 7.19
N LEU A 13 10.92 1.03 6.07
CA LEU A 13 10.50 1.45 4.73
C LEU A 13 9.28 0.69 4.24
N LEU A 14 8.77 -0.26 5.04
CA LEU A 14 7.59 -1.05 4.70
C LEU A 14 6.34 -0.47 5.37
N THR A 15 5.32 -0.23 4.55
CA THR A 15 3.94 -0.01 5.01
C THR A 15 3.19 -1.32 4.89
N LEU A 16 2.56 -1.78 5.98
CA LEU A 16 1.73 -2.98 5.94
C LEU A 16 0.46 -2.69 5.13
N GLY A 17 -0.06 -3.69 4.41
CA GLY A 17 -1.25 -3.56 3.55
C GLY A 17 -2.48 -2.98 4.26
N ILE A 18 -2.65 -3.27 5.55
CA ILE A 18 -3.74 -2.71 6.37
C ILE A 18 -3.54 -1.24 6.74
N ASP A 19 -2.29 -0.76 6.73
CA ASP A 19 -1.94 0.62 7.02
C ASP A 19 -1.92 1.48 5.75
N VAL A 20 -2.17 0.88 4.58
CA VAL A 20 -2.31 1.59 3.31
C VAL A 20 -3.55 2.48 3.35
N GLY A 21 -3.40 3.72 2.88
CA GLY A 21 -4.50 4.66 2.75
C GLY A 21 -5.52 4.20 1.71
N VAL A 22 -6.80 4.45 1.96
CA VAL A 22 -7.89 4.14 1.02
C VAL A 22 -7.76 4.97 -0.27
N ALA A 23 -7.15 6.16 -0.19
CA ALA A 23 -6.78 6.95 -1.35
C ALA A 23 -5.83 6.21 -2.31
N ASP A 24 -4.94 5.36 -1.78
CA ASP A 24 -3.89 4.65 -2.53
C ASP A 24 -4.37 3.30 -3.10
N LEU A 25 -5.64 2.96 -2.90
CA LEU A 25 -6.22 1.75 -3.49
C LEU A 25 -6.16 1.80 -5.02
N SER A 26 -5.75 0.67 -5.61
CA SER A 26 -5.75 0.51 -7.06
C SER A 26 -7.15 0.65 -7.64
N ILE A 27 -7.25 1.14 -8.88
CA ILE A 27 -8.54 1.28 -9.58
C ILE A 27 -9.31 -0.04 -9.62
N THR A 28 -8.62 -1.17 -9.80
CA THR A 28 -9.23 -2.51 -9.76
C THR A 28 -9.92 -2.77 -8.42
N THR A 29 -9.26 -2.48 -7.31
CA THR A 29 -9.85 -2.67 -5.97
C THR A 29 -11.07 -1.78 -5.78
N ARG A 30 -10.99 -0.51 -6.20
CA ARG A 30 -12.10 0.45 -6.08
C ARG A 30 -13.31 0.02 -6.93
N CYS A 31 -13.07 -0.43 -8.15
CA CYS A 31 -14.13 -0.96 -9.03
C CYS A 31 -14.79 -2.22 -8.47
N GLU A 32 -14.03 -3.16 -7.91
CA GLU A 32 -14.61 -4.36 -7.31
C GLU A 32 -15.45 -4.04 -6.07
N LEU A 33 -14.98 -3.13 -5.20
CA LEU A 33 -15.75 -2.67 -4.05
C LEU A 33 -17.05 -1.97 -4.47
N ALA A 34 -16.96 -1.08 -5.46
CA ALA A 34 -18.12 -0.38 -6.02
C ALA A 34 -19.15 -1.37 -6.57
N ALA A 35 -18.72 -2.38 -7.34
CA ALA A 35 -19.61 -3.39 -7.89
C ALA A 35 -20.37 -4.18 -6.81
N LEU A 36 -19.77 -4.33 -5.62
CA LEU A 36 -20.39 -5.02 -4.48
C LEU A 36 -21.30 -4.11 -3.66
N LEU A 37 -20.96 -2.83 -3.47
CA LEU A 37 -21.59 -1.96 -2.47
C LEU A 37 -22.53 -0.91 -3.07
N ASP A 38 -22.40 -0.56 -4.35
CA ASP A 38 -23.31 0.37 -5.03
C ASP A 38 -24.72 -0.18 -5.25
N PRO A 39 -24.92 -1.47 -5.59
CA PRO A 39 -26.26 -2.06 -5.70
C PRO A 39 -26.92 -2.18 -4.32
N PRO A 40 -28.26 -2.04 -4.24
CA PRO A 40 -28.98 -2.26 -2.99
C PRO A 40 -28.83 -3.72 -2.53
N ASP A 41 -28.46 -3.91 -1.26
CA ASP A 41 -28.41 -5.22 -0.62
C ASP A 41 -29.77 -5.56 -0.01
N ALA A 42 -30.14 -6.84 0.01
CA ALA A 42 -31.43 -7.29 0.54
C ALA A 42 -31.65 -6.92 2.02
N MET A 43 -30.58 -6.71 2.78
CA MET A 43 -30.62 -6.27 4.18
C MET A 43 -30.22 -4.80 4.36
N GLY A 44 -30.09 -4.03 3.26
CA GLY A 44 -29.69 -2.62 3.28
C GLY A 44 -28.21 -2.38 3.65
N ARG A 45 -27.34 -3.38 3.50
CA ARG A 45 -25.90 -3.30 3.79
C ARG A 45 -25.11 -2.82 2.58
N ASP A 46 -25.52 -1.67 2.06
CA ASP A 46 -24.98 -1.05 0.85
C ASP A 46 -24.20 0.24 1.18
N TRP A 47 -23.84 0.99 0.13
CA TRP A 47 -23.12 2.26 0.22
C TRP A 47 -23.78 3.29 1.17
N SER A 48 -25.10 3.27 1.34
CA SER A 48 -25.80 4.25 2.18
C SER A 48 -25.52 4.04 3.67
N ILE A 49 -25.51 2.78 4.12
CA ILE A 49 -25.12 2.43 5.48
C ILE A 49 -23.60 2.52 5.65
N LEU A 50 -22.82 2.24 4.60
CA LEU A 50 -21.38 2.50 4.63
C LEU A 50 -21.12 3.99 4.94
N ALA A 51 -21.84 4.92 4.29
CA ALA A 51 -21.72 6.35 4.59
C ALA A 51 -21.97 6.67 6.07
N VAL A 52 -22.99 6.05 6.68
CA VAL A 52 -23.26 6.20 8.13
C VAL A 52 -22.08 5.69 8.96
N LYS A 53 -21.53 4.52 8.63
CA LYS A 53 -20.37 3.95 9.35
C LYS A 53 -19.09 4.77 9.20
N LEU A 54 -18.94 5.47 8.08
CA LEU A 54 -17.84 6.40 7.82
C LEU A 54 -18.07 7.79 8.45
N ASN A 55 -19.23 8.04 9.07
CA ASN A 55 -19.67 9.36 9.55
C ASN A 55 -19.78 10.40 8.42
N LEU A 56 -20.16 9.98 7.22
CA LEU A 56 -20.35 10.80 6.03
C LEU A 56 -21.83 10.97 5.66
N THR A 57 -22.74 10.90 6.64
CA THR A 57 -24.19 10.97 6.41
C THR A 57 -24.61 12.27 5.72
N ASP A 58 -23.90 13.37 5.98
CA ASP A 58 -24.15 14.67 5.35
C ASP A 58 -23.86 14.69 3.84
N GLN A 59 -23.02 13.76 3.36
CA GLN A 59 -22.64 13.64 1.94
C GLN A 59 -23.62 12.76 1.14
N VAL A 60 -24.49 12.00 1.83
CA VAL A 60 -25.44 11.08 1.18
C VAL A 60 -26.34 11.76 0.15
N PRO A 61 -26.94 12.94 0.39
CA PRO A 61 -27.80 13.59 -0.60
C PRO A 61 -27.06 13.99 -1.88
N GLU A 62 -25.81 14.47 -1.76
CA GLU A 62 -24.98 14.84 -2.90
C GLU A 62 -24.61 13.59 -3.72
N VAL A 63 -24.10 12.56 -3.04
CA VAL A 63 -23.70 11.29 -3.67
C VAL A 63 -24.91 10.63 -4.35
N ASP A 64 -26.10 10.63 -3.73
CA ASP A 64 -27.29 10.04 -4.35
C ASP A 64 -27.75 10.81 -5.60
N SER A 65 -27.59 12.14 -5.58
CA SER A 65 -27.92 13.01 -6.72
C SER A 65 -27.06 12.75 -7.96
N THR A 66 -25.86 12.18 -7.80
CA THR A 66 -25.00 11.79 -8.93
C THR A 66 -25.56 10.60 -9.74
N GLY A 67 -26.53 9.87 -9.18
CA GLY A 67 -27.23 8.77 -9.84
C GLY A 67 -26.30 7.58 -10.16
N GLN A 68 -26.41 7.05 -11.39
CA GLN A 68 -25.57 5.94 -11.90
C GLN A 68 -24.34 6.42 -12.68
N SER A 69 -24.12 7.73 -12.77
CA SER A 69 -23.02 8.30 -13.57
C SER A 69 -21.66 8.06 -12.92
N LEU A 70 -21.62 7.93 -11.60
CA LEU A 70 -20.43 7.71 -10.79
C LEU A 70 -20.71 6.64 -9.74
N SER A 71 -19.67 5.91 -9.32
CA SER A 71 -19.81 4.99 -8.18
C SER A 71 -20.01 5.78 -6.89
N ARG A 72 -21.01 5.38 -6.10
CA ARG A 72 -21.31 6.02 -4.81
C ARG A 72 -20.31 5.59 -3.75
N THR A 73 -19.95 4.32 -3.75
CA THR A 73 -18.91 3.75 -2.89
C THR A 73 -17.59 4.46 -3.14
N ASP A 74 -17.20 4.66 -4.40
CA ASP A 74 -15.93 5.33 -4.71
C ASP A 74 -15.89 6.79 -4.22
N GLN A 75 -16.98 7.53 -4.42
CA GLN A 75 -17.13 8.90 -3.92
C GLN A 75 -17.00 8.96 -2.39
N LEU A 76 -17.66 8.07 -1.67
CA LEU A 76 -17.56 8.00 -0.20
C LEU A 76 -16.16 7.65 0.28
N LEU A 77 -15.47 6.73 -0.40
CA LEU A 77 -14.09 6.36 -0.06
C LEU A 77 -13.12 7.52 -0.34
N ALA A 78 -13.33 8.27 -1.43
CA ALA A 78 -12.53 9.45 -1.74
C ALA A 78 -12.75 10.55 -0.69
N GLU A 79 -14.01 10.83 -0.34
CA GLU A 79 -14.35 11.83 0.65
C GLU A 79 -13.84 11.45 2.04
N TRP A 80 -13.96 10.18 2.42
CA TRP A 80 -13.43 9.69 3.69
C TRP A 80 -11.91 9.89 3.79
N ALA A 81 -11.18 9.60 2.70
CA ALA A 81 -9.75 9.82 2.65
C ALA A 81 -9.35 11.30 2.75
N ILE A 82 -10.20 12.22 2.28
CA ILE A 82 -9.99 13.67 2.39
C ILE A 82 -10.28 14.14 3.82
N GLN A 83 -11.41 13.72 4.42
CA GLN A 83 -11.83 14.21 5.73
C GLN A 83 -11.03 13.59 6.89
N GLN A 84 -10.60 12.34 6.75
CA GLN A 84 -9.95 11.57 7.82
C GLN A 84 -8.74 10.77 7.33
N PRO A 85 -7.71 11.41 6.74
CA PRO A 85 -6.60 10.71 6.10
C PRO A 85 -5.84 9.75 7.02
N GLU A 86 -5.71 10.07 8.31
CA GLU A 86 -5.03 9.21 9.30
C GLU A 86 -5.82 7.95 9.68
N HIS A 87 -7.15 7.97 9.48
CA HIS A 87 -8.04 6.85 9.82
C HIS A 87 -8.57 6.11 8.59
N ALA A 88 -8.47 6.72 7.41
CA ALA A 88 -8.90 6.17 6.13
C ALA A 88 -7.91 5.12 5.62
N THR A 89 -7.72 4.04 6.38
CA THR A 89 -6.84 2.94 6.03
C THR A 89 -7.62 1.70 5.59
N VAL A 90 -6.97 0.81 4.85
CA VAL A 90 -7.53 -0.49 4.44
C VAL A 90 -7.95 -1.32 5.66
N GLY A 91 -7.15 -1.33 6.73
CA GLY A 91 -7.46 -2.05 7.96
C GLY A 91 -8.75 -1.55 8.59
N ARG A 92 -8.92 -0.22 8.68
CA ARG A 92 -10.14 0.36 9.24
C ARG A 92 -11.35 0.10 8.35
N LEU A 93 -11.18 0.14 7.03
CA LEU A 93 -12.23 -0.23 6.09
C LEU A 93 -12.65 -1.69 6.25
N CYS A 94 -11.70 -2.62 6.43
CA CYS A 94 -11.97 -4.03 6.68
C CYS A 94 -12.79 -4.25 7.97
N GLU A 95 -12.50 -3.51 9.04
CA GLU A 95 -13.28 -3.55 10.28
C GLU A 95 -14.71 -3.07 10.06
N ILE A 96 -14.86 -1.93 9.37
CA ILE A 96 -16.18 -1.36 9.05
C ILE A 96 -17.00 -2.33 8.20
N LEU A 97 -16.40 -2.95 7.17
CA LEU A 97 -17.06 -3.94 6.33
C LEU A 97 -17.42 -5.22 7.11
N ALA A 98 -16.60 -5.61 8.09
CA ALA A 98 -16.90 -6.71 8.98
C ALA A 98 -18.11 -6.41 9.88
N GLU A 99 -18.16 -5.22 10.50
CA GLU A 99 -19.29 -4.76 11.29
C GLU A 99 -20.57 -4.63 10.45
N LEU A 100 -20.42 -4.22 9.19
CA LEU A 100 -21.50 -4.14 8.22
C LEU A 100 -22.01 -5.53 7.80
N GLY A 101 -21.23 -6.59 8.04
CA GLY A 101 -21.55 -7.95 7.61
C GLY A 101 -21.31 -8.20 6.12
N ARG A 102 -20.44 -7.38 5.47
CA ARG A 102 -20.03 -7.50 4.07
C ARG A 102 -18.67 -8.18 3.96
N ALA A 103 -18.66 -9.47 4.30
CA ALA A 103 -17.45 -10.30 4.23
C ALA A 103 -16.90 -10.41 2.79
N ASP A 104 -17.78 -10.40 1.79
CA ASP A 104 -17.44 -10.38 0.37
C ASP A 104 -16.56 -9.17 0.00
N ALA A 105 -16.97 -7.96 0.39
CA ALA A 105 -16.20 -6.75 0.12
C ALA A 105 -14.86 -6.72 0.88
N ARG A 106 -14.84 -7.25 2.11
CA ARG A 106 -13.62 -7.39 2.90
C ARG A 106 -12.64 -8.40 2.27
N ASP A 107 -13.15 -9.51 1.77
CA ASP A 107 -12.33 -10.54 1.11
C ASP A 107 -11.73 -10.02 -0.20
N THR A 108 -12.44 -9.14 -0.91
CA THR A 108 -11.88 -8.40 -2.05
C THR A 108 -10.64 -7.59 -1.62
N LEU A 109 -10.72 -6.81 -0.54
CA LEU A 109 -9.56 -6.03 -0.04
C LEU A 109 -8.36 -6.94 0.27
N TYR A 110 -8.58 -8.05 0.97
CA TYR A 110 -7.48 -8.98 1.29
C TYR A 110 -6.86 -9.63 0.06
N ARG A 111 -7.61 -9.76 -1.03
CA ARG A 111 -7.12 -10.35 -2.27
C ARG A 111 -6.35 -9.36 -3.14
N THR A 112 -6.78 -8.09 -3.17
CA THR A 112 -6.27 -7.11 -4.13
C THR A 112 -5.24 -6.15 -3.54
N VAL A 113 -5.24 -5.94 -2.22
CA VAL A 113 -4.28 -5.06 -1.55
C VAL A 113 -2.97 -5.81 -1.30
N PRO A 114 -1.81 -5.28 -1.71
CA PRO A 114 -0.52 -5.87 -1.39
C PRO A 114 -0.30 -5.99 0.12
N LEU A 115 0.32 -7.08 0.57
CA LEU A 115 0.62 -7.27 2.00
C LEU A 115 1.60 -6.23 2.55
N TYR A 116 2.50 -5.73 1.72
CA TYR A 116 3.45 -4.68 2.07
C TYR A 116 3.65 -3.77 0.86
N LEU A 117 3.76 -2.47 1.11
CA LEU A 117 4.24 -1.48 0.18
C LEU A 117 5.60 -0.97 0.63
N PHE A 118 6.47 -0.66 -0.32
CA PHE A 118 7.77 -0.08 -0.05
C PHE A 118 7.71 1.42 -0.32
N ALA A 119 8.04 2.24 0.68
CA ALA A 119 8.23 3.66 0.50
C ALA A 119 9.55 3.89 -0.26
N PRO A 120 9.55 4.67 -1.36
CA PRO A 120 10.79 5.05 -2.02
C PRO A 120 11.76 5.65 -0.99
N LEU A 121 13.01 5.20 -1.01
CA LEU A 121 14.08 5.92 -0.33
C LEU A 121 14.16 7.29 -1.01
N ASP A 122 13.90 8.36 -0.28
CA ASP A 122 14.32 9.68 -0.76
C ASP A 122 15.83 9.59 -0.97
N ASP A 123 16.27 9.72 -2.22
CA ASP A 123 17.67 9.68 -2.66
C ASP A 123 18.45 10.92 -2.17
N THR A 124 18.31 11.29 -0.89
CA THR A 124 19.32 12.09 -0.20
C THR A 124 20.41 11.17 0.35
N VAL A 125 20.88 10.22 -0.47
CA VAL A 125 22.16 9.58 -0.27
C VAL A 125 23.20 10.61 -0.69
N HIS A 126 23.76 11.35 0.28
CA HIS A 126 25.01 12.06 0.04
C HIS A 126 26.06 10.98 -0.31
N PRO A 127 26.67 10.97 -1.50
CA PRO A 127 27.58 9.90 -1.93
C PRO A 127 28.93 9.86 -1.17
N ALA A 128 28.98 10.40 0.05
CA ALA A 128 30.22 10.56 0.82
C ALA A 128 30.49 9.42 1.82
N ASP A 129 29.50 8.60 2.19
CA ASP A 129 29.67 7.55 3.21
C ASP A 129 29.61 6.12 2.65
N CYS A 130 30.03 5.93 1.40
CA CYS A 130 30.48 4.62 0.93
C CYS A 130 31.84 4.33 1.57
N GLY A 131 31.83 3.98 2.86
CA GLY A 131 32.98 3.48 3.60
C GLY A 131 33.55 2.26 2.90
N ASP A 132 34.68 2.48 2.25
CA ASP A 132 35.61 1.51 1.68
C ASP A 132 35.73 0.27 2.57
N SER A 133 34.97 -0.78 2.23
CA SER A 133 35.22 -2.11 2.76
C SER A 133 36.44 -2.65 2.02
N GLY A 134 37.61 -2.22 2.50
CA GLY A 134 38.92 -2.62 2.01
C GLY A 134 39.14 -4.13 2.16
N VAL A 135 38.65 -4.89 1.18
CA VAL A 135 39.17 -6.22 0.87
C VAL A 135 40.16 -6.07 -0.28
N VAL A 136 41.39 -5.73 0.08
CA VAL A 136 42.51 -5.76 -0.86
C VAL A 136 42.81 -7.23 -1.15
N SER A 137 42.39 -7.73 -2.31
CA SER A 137 42.78 -9.05 -2.79
C SER A 137 44.20 -8.96 -3.33
N SER A 138 45.20 -9.26 -2.49
CA SER A 138 46.60 -9.30 -2.89
C SER A 138 46.88 -10.53 -3.76
N CYS A 139 46.84 -10.37 -5.07
CA CYS A 139 47.43 -11.34 -6.00
C CYS A 139 48.95 -11.13 -6.07
N HIS A 140 49.69 -11.91 -5.27
CA HIS A 140 51.14 -12.07 -5.45
C HIS A 140 51.40 -12.89 -6.72
N SER A 141 51.63 -12.21 -7.84
CA SER A 141 52.29 -12.82 -9.01
C SER A 141 53.79 -12.80 -8.77
N THR A 142 54.36 -13.95 -8.42
CA THR A 142 55.81 -14.15 -8.32
C THR A 142 56.42 -13.96 -9.70
N GLY A 143 57.10 -12.83 -9.91
CA GLY A 143 57.94 -12.60 -11.08
C GLY A 143 59.22 -13.42 -10.94
N ASP A 144 59.41 -14.40 -11.82
CA ASP A 144 60.69 -15.10 -11.98
C ASP A 144 61.74 -14.16 -12.60
N PRO A 145 62.94 -14.02 -12.02
CA PRO A 145 64.06 -13.38 -12.68
C PRO A 145 64.88 -14.44 -13.40
N ARG A 146 65.02 -14.35 -14.73
CA ARG A 146 66.15 -14.98 -15.43
C ARG A 146 66.84 -13.99 -16.34
N THR A 147 67.99 -13.58 -15.83
CA THR A 147 69.10 -12.90 -16.46
C THR A 147 69.71 -13.70 -17.62
N SER A 148 70.51 -12.98 -18.41
CA SER A 148 71.61 -13.41 -19.30
C SER A 148 71.22 -14.03 -20.64
N SER A 149 71.93 -13.84 -21.75
CA SER A 149 72.99 -12.92 -22.20
C SER A 149 73.23 -13.29 -23.68
N ILE A 150 73.59 -12.30 -24.50
CA ILE A 150 74.58 -12.35 -25.61
C ILE A 150 74.43 -13.48 -26.66
N SER A 151 74.11 -13.10 -27.90
CA SER A 151 75.06 -13.04 -29.03
C SER A 151 74.42 -12.41 -30.26
#